data_AF-A0A7S4RZN0-F1
#
_entry.id   AF-A0A7S4RZN0-F1
#
_cell.length_a   1.000
_cell.length_b   1.000
_cell.length_c   1.000
_cell.angle_alpha   90.00
_cell.angle_beta   90.00
_cell.angle_gamma   90.00
#
_symmetry.space_group_name_H-M   'P 1'
#
loop_
_entity.id
_entity.type
_entity.pdbx_description
1 polymer ?
#
loop_
_entity_poly.entity_id
_entity_poly.type
_entity_poly.pdbx_seq_one_letter_code
_entity_poly.pdbx_strand_id
1 'polypeptide(L)'
;MLGCFRNRSGRQPSVPEPIPARPRLHAVEEAAGPARQEGIPTVPSRRIRADTDEEAVFVHSLKSSEKLEAAIAANVLPRLELEVQSSLQETMEFLHLDSIGSTEDAKQTTRQTCDELSRLAEGGPHAEGLQEQNPDEEDTSCSRTVDREEAAELADNEELQLSDSMELTEVQNLAQSFLQSIGLRPEDAGARNRTRWRGRVLWNQCFYLSLARSYLGHEARQRRVHKMALSLRRAIEAVVLERHPEWARDLAASAEGTGCAMVFADFLPIAMRVEAGDRNLLAAFAVCILDSVNGHVEVYMGPRYASLQDEAEKQRNLVLLWYKPWHYQCLVCDDELGSKVAMSYESFKDLLTKHGVVYIETLE
;
A
#
# COMPACT_ATOMS: atom_id res chain seq x y z
N MET A 1 2.11 26.04 66.24
CA MET A 1 0.78 26.31 65.66
C MET A 1 0.33 25.06 64.91
N LEU A 2 -0.33 24.14 65.60
CA LEU A 2 -0.86 22.88 65.05
C LEU A 2 -2.34 22.82 65.43
N GLY A 3 -3.22 22.92 64.43
CA GLY A 3 -4.66 22.80 64.58
C GLY A 3 -5.13 21.45 64.06
N CYS A 4 -5.65 20.63 64.98
CA CYS A 4 -6.38 19.40 64.70
C CYS A 4 -7.77 19.73 64.14
N PHE A 5 -8.21 19.02 63.09
CA PHE A 5 -9.64 18.87 62.79
C PHE A 5 -10.03 17.44 62.40
N ARG A 6 -11.20 17.08 62.92
CA ARG A 6 -11.89 15.80 63.09
C ARG A 6 -12.43 15.13 61.82
N ASN A 7 -12.51 13.81 61.92
CA ASN A 7 -13.60 12.86 61.58
C ASN A 7 -14.49 13.09 60.34
N ARG A 8 -14.52 12.06 59.48
CA ARG A 8 -15.75 11.59 58.81
C ARG A 8 -15.88 10.07 58.85
N SER A 9 -16.88 9.66 59.63
CA SER A 9 -17.80 8.52 59.53
C SER A 9 -17.56 7.47 58.43
N GLY A 10 -17.63 6.21 58.87
CA GLY A 10 -17.51 5.01 58.07
C GLY A 10 -18.68 4.74 57.13
N ARG A 11 -18.34 4.09 56.01
CA ARG A 11 -19.27 3.38 55.14
C ARG A 11 -19.26 1.90 55.53
N GLN A 12 -20.44 1.35 55.81
CA GLN A 12 -20.65 -0.09 55.89
C GLN A 12 -20.56 -0.70 54.49
N PRO A 13 -20.00 -1.91 54.33
CA PRO A 13 -20.08 -2.67 53.09
C PRO A 13 -21.47 -3.31 52.96
N SER A 14 -22.13 -3.04 51.83
CA SER A 14 -23.37 -3.66 51.41
C SER A 14 -23.16 -5.14 51.10
N VAL A 15 -24.04 -5.98 51.65
CA VAL A 15 -24.15 -7.42 51.40
C VAL A 15 -24.60 -7.66 49.94
N PRO A 16 -24.02 -8.61 49.21
CA PRO A 16 -24.49 -8.96 47.87
C PRO A 16 -25.80 -9.76 47.92
N GLU A 17 -26.76 -9.37 47.09
CA GLU A 17 -28.03 -10.09 46.88
C GLU A 17 -27.80 -11.46 46.21
N PRO A 18 -28.64 -12.47 46.53
CA PRO A 18 -28.55 -13.79 45.94
C PRO A 18 -29.11 -13.84 44.51
N ILE A 19 -28.34 -14.48 43.63
CA ILE A 19 -28.67 -14.76 42.23
C ILE A 19 -29.90 -15.70 42.15
N PRO A 20 -30.95 -15.37 41.38
CA PRO A 20 -32.06 -16.30 41.16
C PRO A 20 -31.66 -17.46 40.25
N ALA A 21 -32.06 -18.66 40.65
CA ALA A 21 -31.77 -19.93 40.00
C ALA A 21 -32.33 -20.00 38.57
N ARG A 22 -31.53 -20.56 37.65
CA ARG A 22 -31.94 -20.92 36.29
C ARG A 22 -33.04 -22.00 36.31
N PRO A 23 -34.10 -21.88 35.50
CA PRO A 23 -35.06 -22.96 35.32
C PRO A 23 -34.44 -24.11 34.52
N ARG A 24 -34.67 -25.33 35.01
CA ARG A 24 -34.35 -26.60 34.35
C ARG A 24 -35.11 -26.69 33.03
N LEU A 25 -34.39 -26.86 31.93
CA LEU A 25 -34.98 -27.28 30.66
C LEU A 25 -35.29 -28.78 30.74
N HIS A 26 -36.57 -29.09 30.56
CA HIS A 26 -37.06 -30.44 30.39
C HIS A 26 -36.58 -31.00 29.05
N ALA A 27 -36.06 -32.22 29.09
CA ALA A 27 -35.89 -33.06 27.92
C ALA A 27 -37.27 -33.38 27.32
N VAL A 28 -37.41 -33.14 26.02
CA VAL A 28 -38.51 -33.66 25.21
C VAL A 28 -37.88 -34.66 24.25
N GLU A 29 -38.13 -35.93 24.55
CA GLU A 29 -37.99 -37.07 23.65
C GLU A 29 -39.19 -37.13 22.69
N GLU A 30 -38.99 -37.86 21.59
CA GLU A 30 -39.96 -38.28 20.56
C GLU A 30 -40.29 -37.29 19.42
N ALA A 31 -39.88 -37.61 18.19
CA ALA A 31 -40.63 -38.54 17.33
C ALA A 31 -40.03 -38.53 15.91
N ALA A 32 -39.65 -39.72 15.43
CA ALA A 32 -39.20 -39.95 14.08
C ALA A 32 -40.38 -39.93 13.08
N GLY A 33 -40.21 -39.24 11.95
CA GLY A 33 -41.09 -39.31 10.79
C GLY A 33 -40.33 -38.94 9.51
N PRO A 34 -40.47 -39.68 8.39
CA PRO A 34 -39.60 -39.54 7.22
C PRO A 34 -40.12 -38.45 6.27
N ALA A 35 -39.30 -37.44 6.00
CA ALA A 35 -39.56 -36.43 4.98
C ALA A 35 -38.72 -36.71 3.72
N ARG A 36 -39.39 -36.55 2.58
CA ARG A 36 -38.96 -36.82 1.21
C ARG A 36 -37.70 -36.02 0.83
N GLN A 37 -36.75 -36.70 0.20
CA GLN A 37 -35.60 -36.09 -0.47
C GLN A 37 -36.05 -35.51 -1.82
N GLU A 38 -36.06 -34.19 -1.96
CA GLU A 38 -36.00 -33.51 -3.25
C GLU A 38 -34.53 -33.16 -3.57
N GLY A 39 -34.17 -33.38 -4.83
CA GLY A 39 -32.80 -33.49 -5.30
C GLY A 39 -32.00 -32.18 -5.30
N ILE A 40 -30.77 -32.27 -4.82
CA ILE A 40 -29.73 -31.26 -4.98
C ILE A 40 -29.00 -31.54 -6.30
N PRO A 41 -28.85 -30.56 -7.21
CA PRO A 41 -28.10 -30.74 -8.45
C PRO A 41 -26.60 -30.90 -8.16
N THR A 42 -26.02 -31.95 -8.74
CA THR A 42 -24.60 -32.30 -8.63
C THR A 42 -23.75 -31.42 -9.55
N VAL A 43 -22.73 -30.77 -8.99
CA VAL A 43 -21.68 -30.05 -9.74
C VAL A 43 -20.65 -31.06 -10.23
N PRO A 44 -20.19 -31.02 -11.49
CA PRO A 44 -19.29 -32.02 -12.04
C PRO A 44 -17.85 -31.86 -11.52
N SER A 45 -17.31 -32.93 -10.93
CA SER A 45 -15.91 -33.03 -10.52
C SER A 45 -14.98 -33.06 -11.74
N ARG A 46 -14.07 -32.08 -11.83
CA ARG A 46 -12.98 -32.04 -12.80
C ARG A 46 -11.87 -33.01 -12.37
N ARG A 47 -11.69 -34.10 -13.11
CA ARG A 47 -10.50 -34.97 -13.01
C ARG A 47 -9.31 -34.27 -13.64
N ILE A 48 -8.29 -33.98 -12.84
CA ILE A 48 -6.95 -33.60 -13.32
C ILE A 48 -6.15 -34.90 -13.44
N ARG A 49 -5.70 -35.22 -14.66
CA ARG A 49 -4.67 -36.24 -14.91
C ARG A 49 -3.32 -35.56 -14.76
N ALA A 50 -2.47 -36.13 -13.91
CA ALA A 50 -1.04 -35.85 -13.93
C ALA A 50 -0.41 -36.76 -14.98
N ASP A 51 0.18 -36.17 -16.02
CA ASP A 51 1.11 -36.86 -16.91
C ASP A 51 2.53 -36.34 -16.63
N THR A 52 3.42 -37.31 -16.50
CA THR A 52 4.85 -37.22 -16.20
C THR A 52 5.64 -36.76 -17.42
N ASP A 53 6.43 -35.68 -17.32
CA ASP A 53 7.51 -35.33 -18.25
C ASP A 53 8.52 -34.36 -17.60
N GLU A 54 9.08 -34.73 -16.44
CA GLU A 54 10.00 -33.86 -15.67
C GLU A 54 11.48 -33.91 -16.13
N GLU A 55 11.87 -34.82 -17.02
CA GLU A 55 13.28 -34.94 -17.44
C GLU A 55 13.67 -34.07 -18.65
N ALA A 56 12.71 -33.52 -19.40
CA ALA A 56 13.02 -32.65 -20.56
C ALA A 56 13.28 -31.17 -20.19
N VAL A 57 12.96 -30.76 -18.95
CA VAL A 57 13.04 -29.36 -18.50
C VAL A 57 14.46 -28.94 -18.10
N PHE A 58 15.32 -29.89 -17.72
CA PHE A 58 16.67 -29.57 -17.22
C PHE A 58 17.64 -29.07 -18.30
N VAL A 59 17.49 -29.50 -19.56
CA VAL A 59 18.43 -29.12 -20.63
C VAL A 59 18.12 -27.72 -21.20
N HIS A 60 16.88 -27.25 -21.09
CA HIS A 60 16.51 -25.86 -21.43
C HIS A 60 16.93 -24.84 -20.35
N SER A 61 17.10 -25.27 -19.10
CA SER A 61 17.52 -24.41 -17.99
C SER A 61 18.98 -23.91 -18.12
N LEU A 62 19.91 -24.78 -18.54
CA LEU A 62 21.32 -24.41 -18.65
C LEU A 62 21.61 -23.40 -19.77
N LYS A 63 20.98 -23.55 -20.94
CA LYS A 63 21.09 -22.57 -22.04
C LYS A 63 20.41 -21.23 -21.72
N SER A 64 19.49 -21.22 -20.76
CA SER A 64 18.83 -20.01 -20.27
C SER A 64 19.70 -19.27 -19.26
N SER A 65 20.50 -20.00 -18.46
CA SER A 65 21.46 -19.43 -17.51
C SER A 65 22.57 -18.64 -18.22
N GLU A 66 23.18 -19.18 -19.28
CA GLU A 66 24.25 -18.48 -20.04
C GLU A 66 23.73 -17.20 -20.71
N LYS A 67 22.48 -17.22 -21.22
CA LYS A 67 21.83 -16.03 -21.78
C LYS A 67 21.48 -15.00 -20.72
N LEU A 68 21.11 -15.45 -19.52
CA LEU A 68 20.82 -14.57 -18.39
C LEU A 68 22.10 -13.91 -17.86
N GLU A 69 23.19 -14.66 -17.71
CA GLU A 69 24.50 -14.12 -17.32
C GLU A 69 25.01 -13.11 -18.35
N ALA A 70 24.89 -13.41 -19.65
CA ALA A 70 25.25 -12.47 -20.71
C ALA A 70 24.38 -11.20 -20.68
N ALA A 71 23.08 -11.33 -20.39
CA ALA A 71 22.18 -10.19 -20.28
C ALA A 71 22.46 -9.32 -19.05
N ILE A 72 22.80 -9.94 -17.90
CA ILE A 72 23.22 -9.25 -16.68
C ILE A 72 24.54 -8.51 -16.95
N ALA A 73 25.51 -9.16 -17.57
CA ALA A 73 26.80 -8.56 -17.89
C ALA A 73 26.66 -7.39 -18.88
N ALA A 74 25.79 -7.50 -19.88
CA ALA A 74 25.62 -6.46 -20.88
C ALA A 74 24.79 -5.25 -20.41
N ASN A 75 23.84 -5.44 -19.49
CA ASN A 75 22.86 -4.39 -19.17
C ASN A 75 22.90 -3.92 -17.71
N VAL A 76 23.25 -4.80 -16.78
CA VAL A 76 23.18 -4.51 -15.34
C VAL A 76 24.52 -4.00 -14.83
N LEU A 77 25.63 -4.61 -15.24
CA LEU A 77 26.97 -4.19 -14.80
C LEU A 77 27.32 -2.73 -15.18
N PRO A 78 27.15 -2.28 -16.44
CA PRO A 78 27.47 -0.90 -16.80
C PRO A 78 26.63 0.13 -16.05
N ARG A 79 25.35 -0.21 -15.78
CA ARG A 79 24.44 0.65 -15.03
C ARG A 79 24.83 0.72 -13.55
N LEU A 80 25.20 -0.41 -12.95
CA LEU A 80 25.71 -0.45 -11.57
C LEU A 80 27.03 0.32 -11.44
N GLU A 81 27.95 0.19 -12.41
CA GLU A 81 29.20 0.97 -12.42
C GLU A 81 28.94 2.47 -12.48
N LEU A 82 28.05 2.91 -13.37
CA LEU A 82 27.68 4.31 -13.52
C LEU A 82 26.95 4.84 -12.28
N GLU A 83 26.12 4.02 -11.64
CA GLU A 83 25.47 4.35 -10.36
C GLU A 83 26.46 4.45 -9.20
N VAL A 84 27.45 3.55 -9.12
CA VAL A 84 28.50 3.57 -8.10
C VAL A 84 29.44 4.77 -8.30
N GLN A 85 29.83 5.08 -9.55
CA GLN A 85 30.64 6.27 -9.86
C GLN A 85 29.92 7.57 -9.52
N SER A 86 28.65 7.71 -9.93
CA SER A 86 27.81 8.86 -9.56
C SER A 86 27.68 8.96 -8.03
N SER A 87 27.54 7.82 -7.35
CA SER A 87 27.41 7.78 -5.90
C SER A 87 28.69 8.23 -5.17
N LEU A 88 29.85 7.82 -5.68
CA LEU A 88 31.16 8.21 -5.16
C LEU A 88 31.39 9.71 -5.35
N GLN A 89 31.07 10.24 -6.53
CA GLN A 89 31.23 11.67 -6.85
C GLN A 89 30.37 12.56 -5.94
N GLU A 90 29.10 12.22 -5.72
CA GLU A 90 28.21 12.95 -4.80
C GLU A 90 28.72 12.92 -3.35
N THR A 91 29.30 11.79 -2.92
CA THR A 91 29.89 11.66 -1.58
C THR A 91 31.13 12.56 -1.43
N MET A 92 31.96 12.64 -2.48
CA MET A 92 33.12 13.53 -2.50
C MET A 92 32.71 15.01 -2.45
N GLU A 93 31.66 15.41 -3.19
CA GLU A 93 31.13 16.77 -3.14
C GLU A 93 30.58 17.14 -1.75
N PHE A 94 29.87 16.21 -1.10
CA PHE A 94 29.36 16.40 0.25
C PHE A 94 30.49 16.58 1.27
N LEU A 95 31.51 15.71 1.22
CA LEU A 95 32.70 15.82 2.08
C LEU A 95 33.45 17.14 1.84
N HIS A 96 33.51 17.61 0.60
CA HIS A 96 34.13 18.88 0.27
C HIS A 96 33.40 20.07 0.92
N LEU A 97 32.06 20.08 0.86
CA LEU A 97 31.23 21.12 1.48
C LEU A 97 31.34 21.12 3.01
N ASP A 98 31.38 19.95 3.64
CA ASP A 98 31.49 19.83 5.11
C ASP A 98 32.86 20.30 5.64
N SER A 99 33.91 20.25 4.79
CA SER A 99 35.26 20.70 5.14
C SER A 99 35.39 22.22 5.31
N ILE A 100 34.45 23.01 4.78
CA ILE A 100 34.51 24.49 4.75
C ILE A 100 34.33 25.10 6.16
N GLY A 101 33.73 24.36 7.11
CA GLY A 101 33.49 24.83 8.48
C GLY A 101 34.26 24.08 9.59
N SER A 102 35.13 23.15 9.24
CA SER A 102 35.70 22.18 10.20
C SER A 102 37.06 22.58 10.77
N THR A 103 37.48 21.95 11.87
CA THR A 103 38.82 22.13 12.45
C THR A 103 39.90 21.55 11.53
N GLU A 104 41.16 22.00 11.64
CA GLU A 104 42.26 21.55 10.75
C GLU A 104 42.44 20.01 10.76
N ASP A 105 42.30 19.36 11.92
CA ASP A 105 42.39 17.91 12.05
C ASP A 105 41.27 17.18 11.28
N ALA A 106 40.06 17.75 11.28
CA ALA A 106 38.92 17.20 10.55
C ALA A 106 39.03 17.46 9.04
N LYS A 107 39.64 18.58 8.61
CA LYS A 107 39.98 18.82 7.20
C LYS A 107 41.00 17.81 6.67
N GLN A 108 42.02 17.48 7.47
CA GLN A 108 43.02 16.49 7.09
C GLN A 108 42.42 15.09 6.91
N THR A 109 41.54 14.69 7.83
CA THR A 109 40.80 13.42 7.74
C THR A 109 39.91 13.38 6.51
N THR A 110 39.17 14.46 6.23
CA THR A 110 38.29 14.56 5.06
C THR A 110 39.05 14.48 3.73
N ARG A 111 40.25 15.09 3.65
CA ARG A 111 41.14 14.99 2.48
C ARG A 111 41.61 13.56 2.24
N GLN A 112 42.04 12.86 3.29
CA GLN A 112 42.45 11.45 3.17
C GLN A 112 41.31 10.56 2.66
N THR A 113 40.09 10.76 3.15
CA THR A 113 38.91 10.03 2.66
C THR A 113 38.59 10.36 1.20
N CYS A 114 38.69 11.63 0.78
CA CYS A 114 38.46 12.01 -0.62
C CYS A 114 39.52 11.40 -1.57
N ASP A 115 40.78 11.34 -1.15
CA ASP A 115 41.87 10.72 -1.93
C ASP A 115 41.68 9.21 -2.10
N GLU A 116 41.21 8.51 -1.06
CA GLU A 116 40.87 7.09 -1.13
C GLU A 116 39.69 6.81 -2.07
N LEU A 117 38.64 7.64 -2.00
CA LEU A 117 37.47 7.52 -2.89
C LEU A 117 37.82 7.83 -4.35
N SER A 118 38.71 8.79 -4.59
CA SER A 118 39.20 9.11 -5.94
C SER A 118 39.94 7.92 -6.57
N ARG A 119 40.82 7.26 -5.79
CA ARG A 119 41.53 6.06 -6.25
C ARG A 119 40.61 4.88 -6.55
N LEU A 120 39.49 4.77 -5.83
CA LEU A 120 38.46 3.76 -6.11
C LEU A 120 37.65 4.07 -7.37
N ALA A 121 37.42 5.35 -7.68
CA ALA A 121 36.74 5.78 -8.90
C ALA A 121 37.59 5.59 -10.17
N GLU A 122 38.92 5.64 -10.05
CA GLU A 122 39.88 5.56 -11.17
C GLU A 122 40.23 4.12 -11.64
N GLY A 123 39.69 3.07 -11.03
CA GLY A 123 40.07 1.68 -11.30
C GLY A 123 39.13 0.89 -12.21
N GLY A 124 39.38 0.86 -13.54
CA GLY A 124 38.83 -0.14 -14.48
C GLY A 124 38.92 0.29 -15.97
N PRO A 125 39.33 -0.58 -16.93
CA PRO A 125 39.85 -0.15 -18.24
C PRO A 125 38.79 0.24 -19.28
N HIS A 126 39.14 1.28 -20.05
CA HIS A 126 38.51 1.86 -21.24
C HIS A 126 37.55 0.98 -22.07
N ALA A 127 36.33 1.49 -22.26
CA ALA A 127 35.49 1.21 -23.43
C ALA A 127 35.03 2.56 -24.03
N GLU A 128 35.61 2.90 -25.19
CA GLU A 128 35.28 4.10 -25.95
C GLU A 128 34.06 3.86 -26.87
N GLY A 129 33.18 4.86 -26.92
CA GLY A 129 32.60 5.35 -28.18
C GLY A 129 31.30 4.72 -28.67
N LEU A 130 30.16 5.37 -28.40
CA LEU A 130 29.02 5.39 -29.31
C LEU A 130 28.41 6.79 -29.38
N GLN A 131 28.25 7.26 -30.61
CA GLN A 131 27.84 8.59 -31.05
C GLN A 131 26.41 8.48 -31.59
N GLU A 132 25.44 9.13 -30.95
CA GLU A 132 24.03 9.15 -31.39
C GLU A 132 23.82 10.19 -32.51
N GLN A 133 23.11 9.77 -33.56
CA GLN A 133 22.62 10.60 -34.66
C GLN A 133 21.12 10.88 -34.47
N ASN A 134 20.72 12.14 -34.63
CA ASN A 134 19.32 12.57 -34.71
C ASN A 134 18.73 12.27 -36.10
N PRO A 135 17.46 11.84 -36.21
CA PRO A 135 16.72 11.90 -37.47
C PRO A 135 15.73 13.07 -37.50
N ASP A 136 15.65 13.64 -38.71
CA ASP A 136 14.88 14.80 -39.12
C ASP A 136 13.35 14.63 -39.04
N GLU A 137 12.69 15.76 -38.80
CA GLU A 137 11.24 15.96 -38.79
C GLU A 137 10.68 16.06 -40.22
N GLU A 138 9.74 15.19 -40.59
CA GLU A 138 8.92 15.34 -41.81
C GLU A 138 7.46 15.67 -41.45
N ASP A 139 7.07 16.90 -41.81
CA ASP A 139 5.70 17.42 -41.76
C ASP A 139 4.77 16.67 -42.73
N THR A 140 3.81 15.91 -42.18
CA THR A 140 2.71 15.33 -42.97
C THR A 140 1.38 15.96 -42.56
N SER A 141 1.00 17.02 -43.28
CA SER A 141 -0.32 17.66 -43.22
C SER A 141 -1.39 16.77 -43.86
N CYS A 142 -2.22 16.12 -43.05
CA CYS A 142 -3.37 15.34 -43.52
C CYS A 142 -4.69 15.99 -43.05
N SER A 143 -5.32 16.76 -43.94
CA SER A 143 -6.64 17.35 -43.73
C SER A 143 -7.73 16.28 -43.95
N ARG A 144 -8.22 15.68 -42.86
CA ARG A 144 -9.39 14.79 -42.87
C ARG A 144 -10.68 15.62 -42.77
N THR A 145 -11.52 15.49 -43.78
CA THR A 145 -12.93 15.90 -43.75
C THR A 145 -13.70 14.86 -42.93
N VAL A 146 -14.26 15.29 -41.80
CA VAL A 146 -15.06 14.44 -40.90
C VAL A 146 -16.41 14.19 -41.56
N ASP A 147 -16.70 12.93 -41.86
CA ASP A 147 -17.95 12.50 -42.47
C ASP A 147 -19.11 12.65 -41.47
N ARG A 148 -20.24 13.18 -41.95
CA ARG A 148 -21.41 13.62 -41.16
C ARG A 148 -22.13 12.49 -40.38
N GLU A 149 -21.78 11.23 -40.60
CA GLU A 149 -22.28 10.08 -39.82
C GLU A 149 -21.59 9.93 -38.46
N GLU A 150 -20.34 10.37 -38.32
CA GLU A 150 -19.57 10.28 -37.05
C GLU A 150 -20.15 11.18 -35.95
N ALA A 151 -20.87 12.24 -36.33
CA ALA A 151 -21.50 13.17 -35.41
C ALA A 151 -22.74 12.60 -34.69
N ALA A 152 -23.38 11.56 -35.24
CA ALA A 152 -24.55 10.92 -34.60
C ALA A 152 -24.13 9.88 -33.55
N GLU A 153 -23.06 9.12 -33.80
CA GLU A 153 -22.50 8.17 -32.82
C GLU A 153 -21.83 8.86 -31.63
N LEU A 154 -21.40 10.12 -31.77
CA LEU A 154 -20.89 10.93 -30.67
C LEU A 154 -22.00 11.36 -29.70
N ALA A 155 -23.23 11.60 -30.19
CA ALA A 155 -24.34 12.04 -29.35
C ALA A 155 -24.89 10.92 -28.45
N ASP A 156 -25.01 9.70 -28.97
CA ASP A 156 -25.47 8.54 -28.17
C ASP A 156 -24.44 8.15 -27.09
N ASN A 157 -23.15 8.40 -27.31
CA ASN A 157 -22.10 8.20 -26.30
C ASN A 157 -22.11 9.27 -25.20
N GLU A 158 -22.52 10.52 -25.50
CA GLU A 158 -22.65 11.57 -24.49
C GLU A 158 -23.79 11.27 -23.50
N GLU A 159 -24.90 10.69 -23.95
CA GLU A 159 -26.04 10.36 -23.08
C GLU A 159 -25.72 9.24 -22.07
N LEU A 160 -24.96 8.22 -22.49
CA LEU A 160 -24.44 7.16 -21.62
C LEU A 160 -23.42 7.69 -20.60
N GLN A 161 -22.55 8.63 -20.99
CA GLN A 161 -21.61 9.25 -20.06
C GLN A 161 -22.30 10.11 -19.01
N LEU A 162 -23.40 10.78 -19.38
CA LEU A 162 -24.19 11.59 -18.46
C LEU A 162 -24.94 10.75 -17.43
N SER A 163 -25.52 9.60 -17.82
CA SER A 163 -26.20 8.71 -16.87
C SER A 163 -25.24 8.15 -15.82
N ASP A 164 -24.06 7.71 -16.24
CA ASP A 164 -23.05 7.15 -15.33
C ASP A 164 -22.50 8.23 -14.37
N SER A 165 -22.41 9.48 -14.83
CA SER A 165 -21.93 10.60 -14.02
C SER A 165 -22.89 10.99 -12.88
N MET A 166 -24.21 10.84 -13.11
CA MET A 166 -25.23 11.16 -12.12
C MET A 166 -25.23 10.12 -11.00
N GLU A 167 -25.16 8.83 -11.35
CA GLU A 167 -25.07 7.72 -10.38
C GLU A 167 -23.81 7.84 -9.51
N LEU A 168 -22.65 8.16 -10.11
CA LEU A 168 -21.40 8.35 -9.38
C LEU A 168 -21.49 9.46 -8.32
N THR A 169 -22.17 10.56 -8.64
CA THR A 169 -22.33 11.69 -7.72
C THR A 169 -23.20 11.31 -6.51
N GLU A 170 -24.26 10.53 -6.74
CA GLU A 170 -25.13 10.02 -5.67
C GLU A 170 -24.36 9.07 -4.73
N VAL A 171 -23.58 8.15 -5.29
CA VAL A 171 -22.73 7.23 -4.52
C VAL A 171 -21.70 7.99 -3.68
N GLN A 172 -21.03 9.00 -4.26
CA GLN A 172 -20.07 9.84 -3.55
C GLN A 172 -20.71 10.63 -2.40
N ASN A 173 -21.89 11.22 -2.65
CA ASN A 173 -22.64 11.97 -1.63
C ASN A 173 -23.09 11.05 -0.48
N LEU A 174 -23.54 9.84 -0.79
CA LEU A 174 -23.91 8.84 0.22
C LEU A 174 -22.70 8.44 1.07
N ALA A 175 -21.57 8.14 0.43
CA ALA A 175 -20.34 7.77 1.12
C ALA A 175 -19.78 8.92 1.98
N GLN A 176 -19.87 10.17 1.50
CA GLN A 176 -19.49 11.34 2.29
C GLN A 176 -20.43 11.58 3.48
N SER A 177 -21.73 11.38 3.28
CA SER A 177 -22.74 11.47 4.35
C SER A 177 -22.50 10.40 5.42
N PHE A 178 -22.14 9.17 5.01
CA PHE A 178 -21.73 8.11 5.91
C PHE A 178 -20.53 8.53 6.77
N LEU A 179 -19.45 9.02 6.14
CA LEU A 179 -18.27 9.50 6.86
C LEU A 179 -18.59 10.57 7.89
N GLN A 180 -19.37 11.59 7.51
CA GLN A 180 -19.80 12.65 8.41
C GLN A 180 -20.61 12.09 9.59
N SER A 181 -21.49 11.11 9.33
CA SER A 181 -22.32 10.50 10.38
C SER A 181 -21.52 9.72 11.43
N ILE A 182 -20.33 9.22 11.06
CA ILE A 182 -19.41 8.54 11.97
C ILE A 182 -18.26 9.45 12.45
N GLY A 183 -18.34 10.76 12.17
CA GLY A 183 -17.36 11.75 12.61
C GLY A 183 -15.99 11.60 11.93
N LEU A 184 -15.96 11.17 10.67
CA LEU A 184 -14.75 11.04 9.87
C LEU A 184 -14.77 11.99 8.67
N ARG A 185 -13.58 12.36 8.19
CA ARG A 185 -13.40 13.08 6.92
C ARG A 185 -12.15 12.62 6.16
N PRO A 186 -12.11 12.77 4.83
CA PRO A 186 -10.90 12.54 4.05
C PRO A 186 -9.88 13.67 4.29
N GLU A 187 -8.61 13.30 4.41
CA GLU A 187 -7.45 14.20 4.48
C GLU A 187 -6.44 13.83 3.40
N ASP A 188 -6.05 14.84 2.60
CA ASP A 188 -5.08 14.65 1.54
C ASP A 188 -3.64 14.66 2.09
N ALA A 189 -2.93 13.54 1.95
CA ALA A 189 -1.52 13.41 2.32
C ALA A 189 -0.56 13.81 1.17
N GLY A 190 -1.10 14.21 0.02
CA GLY A 190 -0.34 14.58 -1.18
C GLY A 190 0.01 13.39 -2.07
N ALA A 191 0.56 13.67 -3.26
CA ALA A 191 0.87 12.65 -4.28
C ALA A 191 2.37 12.49 -4.58
N ARG A 192 3.23 13.27 -3.93
CA ARG A 192 4.67 13.34 -4.21
C ARG A 192 5.50 13.04 -2.97
N ASN A 193 6.56 12.23 -3.12
CA ASN A 193 7.54 11.98 -2.06
C ASN A 193 8.97 12.22 -2.61
N ARG A 194 10.01 12.15 -1.77
CA ARG A 194 11.40 12.32 -2.17
C ARG A 194 12.28 11.21 -1.63
N THR A 195 13.14 10.67 -2.47
CA THR A 195 14.16 9.70 -2.03
C THR A 195 15.18 10.34 -1.07
N ARG A 196 15.70 9.56 -0.13
CA ARG A 196 16.70 10.05 0.85
C ARG A 196 18.04 10.40 0.19
N TRP A 197 18.45 9.62 -0.81
CA TRP A 197 19.83 9.62 -1.30
C TRP A 197 20.08 10.64 -2.42
N ARG A 198 19.10 10.92 -3.29
CA ARG A 198 19.25 11.85 -4.42
C ARG A 198 18.24 12.99 -4.45
N GLY A 199 17.35 13.07 -3.44
CA GLY A 199 16.24 14.03 -3.45
C GLY A 199 15.25 13.87 -4.61
N ARG A 200 15.39 12.81 -5.44
CA ARG A 200 14.53 12.55 -6.60
C ARG A 200 13.07 12.50 -6.16
N VAL A 201 12.23 13.22 -6.89
CA VAL A 201 10.79 13.27 -6.67
C VAL A 201 10.17 11.98 -7.19
N LEU A 202 9.45 11.29 -6.31
CA LEU A 202 8.65 10.12 -6.64
C LEU A 202 7.20 10.58 -6.80
N TRP A 203 6.59 10.18 -7.92
CA TRP A 203 5.19 10.44 -8.22
C TRP A 203 4.30 9.26 -7.80
N ASN A 204 2.99 9.45 -7.90
CA ASN A 204 1.97 8.43 -7.57
C ASN A 204 2.15 7.87 -6.15
N GLN A 205 2.47 8.74 -5.19
CA GLN A 205 2.74 8.36 -3.80
C GLN A 205 1.51 8.52 -2.88
N CYS A 206 0.35 8.91 -3.41
CA CYS A 206 -0.85 9.17 -2.62
C CYS A 206 -1.29 7.97 -1.79
N PHE A 207 -1.22 6.76 -2.35
CA PHE A 207 -1.53 5.53 -1.60
C PHE A 207 -0.63 5.36 -0.38
N TYR A 208 0.70 5.37 -0.57
CA TYR A 208 1.66 5.16 0.51
C TYR A 208 1.69 6.29 1.55
N LEU A 209 1.49 7.54 1.10
CA LEU A 209 1.42 8.71 1.97
C LEU A 209 0.17 8.65 2.86
N SER A 210 -0.99 8.33 2.27
CA SER A 210 -2.24 8.16 3.01
C SER A 210 -2.18 6.96 3.96
N LEU A 211 -1.60 5.83 3.53
CA LEU A 211 -1.35 4.66 4.37
C LEU A 211 -0.46 5.01 5.57
N ALA A 212 0.65 5.72 5.34
CA ALA A 212 1.54 6.17 6.40
C ALA A 212 0.91 7.19 7.35
N ARG A 213 0.13 8.15 6.83
CA ARG A 213 -0.54 9.20 7.62
C ARG A 213 -1.64 8.61 8.51
N SER A 214 -2.42 7.66 7.99
CA SER A 214 -3.44 6.94 8.77
C SER A 214 -2.80 6.09 9.88
N TYR A 215 -1.70 5.39 9.57
CA TYR A 215 -0.97 4.60 10.56
C TYR A 215 -0.29 5.45 11.65
N LEU A 216 0.41 6.52 11.28
CA LEU A 216 1.19 7.31 12.25
C LEU A 216 0.37 8.33 13.04
N GLY A 217 -0.79 8.76 12.52
CA GLY A 217 -1.63 9.77 13.14
C GLY A 217 -1.14 11.21 12.98
N HIS A 218 -1.93 12.14 13.54
CA HIS A 218 -1.77 13.59 13.32
C HIS A 218 -0.52 14.20 13.98
N GLU A 219 -0.04 13.63 15.08
CA GLU A 219 1.17 14.10 15.77
C GLU A 219 2.47 13.83 14.99
N ALA A 220 2.40 12.99 13.95
CA ALA A 220 3.56 12.62 13.18
C ALA A 220 3.99 13.76 12.26
N ARG A 221 5.21 14.26 12.47
CA ARG A 221 5.84 15.23 11.57
C ARG A 221 5.86 14.69 10.13
N GLN A 222 5.66 15.57 9.15
CA GLN A 222 5.66 15.24 7.71
C GLN A 222 6.88 14.42 7.26
N ARG A 223 8.08 14.71 7.78
CA ARG A 223 9.30 13.93 7.51
C ARG A 223 9.15 12.45 7.90
N ARG A 224 8.45 12.15 9.01
CA ARG A 224 8.20 10.78 9.48
C ARG A 224 7.17 10.08 8.61
N VAL A 225 6.13 10.79 8.17
CA VAL A 225 5.13 10.29 7.21
C VAL A 225 5.80 9.92 5.89
N HIS A 226 6.59 10.82 5.31
CA HIS A 226 7.34 10.56 4.07
C HIS A 226 8.30 9.37 4.21
N LYS A 227 9.04 9.29 5.33
CA LYS A 227 9.95 8.17 5.58
C LYS A 227 9.20 6.84 5.70
N MET A 228 8.07 6.83 6.41
CA MET A 228 7.25 5.62 6.55
C MET A 228 6.64 5.20 5.21
N ALA A 229 6.12 6.15 4.42
CA ALA A 229 5.59 5.88 3.08
C ALA A 229 6.64 5.22 2.18
N LEU A 230 7.90 5.69 2.20
CA LEU A 230 9.00 5.03 1.47
C LEU A 230 9.29 3.62 1.97
N SER A 231 9.27 3.41 3.29
CA SER A 231 9.47 2.08 3.86
C SER A 231 8.36 1.11 3.46
N LEU A 232 7.09 1.55 3.51
CA LEU A 232 5.93 0.76 3.09
C LEU A 232 5.99 0.43 1.60
N ARG A 233 6.31 1.42 0.76
CA ARG A 233 6.53 1.23 -0.67
C ARG A 233 7.57 0.15 -0.94
N ARG A 234 8.78 0.30 -0.38
CA ARG A 234 9.86 -0.67 -0.59
C ARG A 234 9.52 -2.06 -0.07
N ALA A 235 8.79 -2.17 1.04
CA ALA A 235 8.36 -3.45 1.57
C ALA A 235 7.36 -4.14 0.64
N ILE A 236 6.38 -3.40 0.11
CA ILE A 236 5.40 -3.92 -0.85
C ILE A 236 6.10 -4.31 -2.16
N GLU A 237 6.91 -3.41 -2.73
CA GLU A 237 7.66 -3.66 -3.96
C GLU A 237 8.59 -4.87 -3.84
N ALA A 238 9.33 -5.01 -2.74
CA ALA A 238 10.23 -6.15 -2.54
C ALA A 238 9.46 -7.49 -2.55
N VAL A 239 8.32 -7.55 -1.87
CA VAL A 239 7.48 -8.76 -1.85
C VAL A 239 6.90 -9.06 -3.23
N VAL A 240 6.44 -8.04 -3.95
CA VAL A 240 5.89 -8.22 -5.30
C VAL A 240 6.97 -8.75 -6.23
N LEU A 241 8.17 -8.16 -6.22
CA LEU A 241 9.28 -8.60 -7.07
C LEU A 241 9.82 -9.98 -6.70
N GLU A 242 9.72 -10.39 -5.44
CA GLU A 242 10.04 -11.75 -5.03
C GLU A 242 9.08 -12.78 -5.66
N ARG A 243 7.79 -12.44 -5.79
CA ARG A 243 6.77 -13.33 -6.37
C ARG A 243 6.62 -13.21 -7.89
N HIS A 244 6.88 -12.02 -8.43
CA HIS A 244 6.72 -11.65 -9.84
C HIS A 244 7.99 -10.92 -10.32
N PRO A 245 9.13 -11.62 -10.43
CA PRO A 245 10.39 -11.01 -10.87
C PRO A 245 10.29 -10.40 -12.28
N GLU A 246 9.39 -10.92 -13.12
CA GLU A 246 9.10 -10.40 -14.45
C GLU A 246 8.58 -8.95 -14.45
N TRP A 247 7.97 -8.48 -13.36
CA TRP A 247 7.45 -7.12 -13.23
C TRP A 247 8.51 -6.07 -12.85
N ALA A 248 9.77 -6.48 -12.63
CA ALA A 248 10.85 -5.58 -12.23
C ALA A 248 11.03 -4.39 -13.19
N ARG A 249 10.93 -4.64 -14.50
CA ARG A 249 11.08 -3.59 -15.52
C ARG A 249 9.94 -2.57 -15.47
N ASP A 250 8.71 -3.04 -15.37
CA ASP A 250 7.51 -2.19 -15.39
C ASP A 250 7.41 -1.36 -14.10
N LEU A 251 7.78 -1.96 -12.96
CA LEU A 251 7.83 -1.27 -11.67
C LEU A 251 8.84 -0.12 -11.67
N ALA A 252 10.02 -0.35 -12.27
CA ALA A 252 11.05 0.69 -12.42
C ALA A 252 10.56 1.84 -13.32
N ALA A 253 9.93 1.52 -14.45
CA ALA A 253 9.39 2.53 -15.36
C ALA A 253 8.24 3.34 -14.72
N SER A 254 7.33 2.68 -13.98
CA SER A 254 6.26 3.35 -13.21
C SER A 254 6.83 4.30 -12.15
N ALA A 255 7.89 3.90 -11.45
CA ALA A 255 8.55 4.71 -10.43
C ALA A 255 9.16 6.02 -10.98
N GLU A 256 9.65 5.96 -12.22
CA GLU A 256 10.26 7.10 -12.94
C GLU A 256 9.21 7.97 -13.66
N GLY A 257 7.94 7.52 -13.72
CA GLY A 257 6.87 8.18 -14.46
C GLY A 257 6.95 8.00 -15.98
N THR A 258 7.75 7.02 -16.44
CA THR A 258 7.97 6.71 -17.86
C THR A 258 7.19 5.48 -18.33
N GLY A 259 6.70 4.64 -17.41
CA GLY A 259 5.90 3.45 -17.69
C GLY A 259 4.43 3.59 -17.34
N CYS A 260 3.64 2.54 -17.62
CA CYS A 260 2.26 2.44 -17.15
C CYS A 260 2.21 2.57 -15.62
N ALA A 261 1.32 3.42 -15.13
CA ALA A 261 1.12 3.59 -13.70
C ALA A 261 0.61 2.28 -13.09
N MET A 262 1.51 1.54 -12.43
CA MET A 262 1.14 0.37 -11.65
C MET A 262 0.32 0.83 -10.44
N VAL A 263 -0.90 0.32 -10.28
CA VAL A 263 -1.77 0.65 -9.14
C VAL A 263 -1.29 -0.17 -7.96
N PHE A 264 -0.42 0.42 -7.15
CA PHE A 264 0.24 -0.29 -6.06
C PHE A 264 -0.70 -0.77 -4.94
N ALA A 265 -1.94 -0.29 -4.88
CA ALA A 265 -2.97 -0.80 -3.99
C ALA A 265 -3.30 -2.27 -4.29
N ASP A 266 -3.27 -2.67 -5.58
CA ASP A 266 -3.57 -4.03 -6.03
C ASP A 266 -2.56 -5.06 -5.51
N PHE A 267 -1.37 -4.59 -5.10
CA PHE A 267 -0.31 -5.43 -4.53
C PHE A 267 -0.37 -5.55 -3.02
N LEU A 268 -1.20 -4.74 -2.36
CA LEU A 268 -1.34 -4.76 -0.91
C LEU A 268 -1.71 -6.17 -0.38
N PRO A 269 -2.65 -6.94 -1.00
CA PRO A 269 -2.97 -8.30 -0.55
C PRO A 269 -1.75 -9.21 -0.58
N ILE A 270 -0.92 -9.11 -1.62
CA ILE A 270 0.29 -9.93 -1.77
C ILE A 270 1.27 -9.62 -0.63
N ALA A 271 1.50 -8.35 -0.36
CA ALA A 271 2.45 -7.89 0.67
C ALA A 271 2.00 -8.17 2.10
N MET A 272 0.70 -8.08 2.38
CA MET A 272 0.14 -8.37 3.71
C MET A 272 0.18 -9.85 4.07
N ARG A 273 0.16 -10.74 3.06
CA ARG A 273 0.10 -12.20 3.24
C ARG A 273 1.45 -12.88 3.45
N VAL A 274 2.58 -12.21 3.20
CA VAL A 274 3.88 -12.86 3.39
C VAL A 274 4.14 -13.10 4.88
N GLU A 275 4.26 -14.37 5.24
CA GLU A 275 4.71 -14.85 6.55
C GLU A 275 6.21 -14.59 6.73
N ALA A 276 6.65 -13.32 6.70
CA ALA A 276 8.05 -12.96 6.92
C ALA A 276 8.44 -12.96 8.41
N GLY A 277 7.76 -13.75 9.24
CA GLY A 277 7.83 -13.68 10.69
C GLY A 277 7.51 -12.28 11.25
N ASP A 278 8.11 -11.93 12.39
CA ASP A 278 7.84 -10.67 13.10
C ASP A 278 8.17 -9.39 12.32
N ARG A 279 8.88 -9.49 11.20
CA ARG A 279 9.40 -8.34 10.45
C ARG A 279 8.41 -7.72 9.46
N ASN A 280 7.34 -8.42 9.07
CA ASN A 280 6.36 -7.85 8.14
C ASN A 280 5.43 -6.88 8.88
N LEU A 281 5.67 -5.57 8.80
CA LEU A 281 4.80 -4.56 9.39
C LEU A 281 3.37 -4.65 8.85
N LEU A 282 3.19 -4.93 7.55
CA LEU A 282 1.89 -4.96 6.88
C LEU A 282 1.00 -6.11 7.39
N ALA A 283 1.60 -7.22 7.82
CA ALA A 283 0.87 -8.32 8.44
C ALA A 283 0.18 -7.92 9.75
N ALA A 284 0.63 -6.85 10.41
CA ALA A 284 -0.03 -6.31 11.60
C ALA A 284 -1.21 -5.39 11.26
N PHE A 285 -1.48 -5.02 10.02
CA PHE A 285 -2.51 -4.04 9.69
C PHE A 285 -3.86 -4.67 9.36
N ALA A 286 -4.92 -3.92 9.62
CA ALA A 286 -6.20 -4.04 8.91
C ALA A 286 -6.37 -2.77 8.08
N VAL A 287 -6.40 -2.89 6.76
CA VAL A 287 -6.54 -1.76 5.83
C VAL A 287 -7.94 -1.83 5.23
N CYS A 288 -8.74 -0.79 5.48
CA CYS A 288 -10.07 -0.64 4.87
C CYS A 288 -10.02 0.51 3.87
N ILE A 289 -10.40 0.26 2.62
CA ILE A 289 -10.48 1.24 1.54
C ILE A 289 -11.94 1.49 1.23
N LEU A 290 -12.43 2.68 1.56
CA LEU A 290 -13.76 3.11 1.16
C LEU A 290 -13.69 3.59 -0.28
N ASP A 291 -14.29 2.83 -1.17
CA ASP A 291 -14.32 3.13 -2.60
C ASP A 291 -15.50 4.04 -2.91
N SER A 292 -15.22 5.33 -3.13
CA SER A 292 -16.25 6.32 -3.46
C SER A 292 -16.80 6.19 -4.88
N VAL A 293 -16.17 5.36 -5.72
CA VAL A 293 -16.63 5.07 -7.08
C VAL A 293 -17.65 3.93 -7.05
N ASN A 294 -17.34 2.87 -6.33
CA ASN A 294 -18.14 1.65 -6.32
C ASN A 294 -19.12 1.55 -5.12
N GLY A 295 -18.97 2.41 -4.10
CA GLY A 295 -19.89 2.46 -2.95
C GLY A 295 -19.72 1.32 -1.95
N HIS A 296 -18.61 0.57 -2.01
CA HIS A 296 -18.28 -0.49 -1.05
C HIS A 296 -16.97 -0.20 -0.29
N VAL A 297 -16.70 -1.02 0.72
CA VAL A 297 -15.45 -1.00 1.46
C VAL A 297 -14.66 -2.27 1.21
N GLU A 298 -13.44 -2.15 0.69
CA GLU A 298 -12.51 -3.26 0.55
C GLU A 298 -11.70 -3.42 1.83
N VAL A 299 -11.69 -4.62 2.39
CA VAL A 299 -10.99 -4.92 3.64
C VAL A 299 -9.88 -5.92 3.37
N TYR A 300 -8.65 -5.48 3.67
CA TYR A 300 -7.46 -6.33 3.68
C TYR A 300 -6.99 -6.52 5.12
N MET A 301 -6.96 -7.76 5.58
CA MET A 301 -6.58 -8.08 6.94
C MET A 301 -5.29 -8.87 6.96
N GLY A 302 -4.30 -8.34 7.67
CA GLY A 302 -3.04 -9.03 7.88
C GLY A 302 -3.22 -10.16 8.89
N PRO A 303 -2.53 -11.31 8.71
CA PRO A 303 -2.71 -12.48 9.59
C PRO A 303 -2.35 -12.17 11.04
N ARG A 304 -1.39 -11.27 11.28
CA ARG A 304 -1.02 -10.85 12.64
C ARG A 304 -2.09 -9.95 13.24
N TYR A 305 -2.72 -9.05 12.47
CA TYR A 305 -3.84 -8.24 12.96
C TYR A 305 -4.97 -9.13 13.50
N ALA A 306 -5.37 -10.14 12.73
CA ALA A 306 -6.42 -11.08 13.10
C ALA A 306 -6.13 -11.83 14.42
N SER A 307 -4.84 -12.06 14.72
CA SER A 307 -4.41 -12.73 15.95
C SER A 307 -4.28 -11.80 17.17
N LEU A 308 -4.35 -10.47 16.99
CA LEU A 308 -4.19 -9.51 18.08
C LEU A 308 -5.30 -9.68 19.12
N GLN A 309 -4.90 -9.70 20.39
CA GLN A 309 -5.84 -9.72 21.53
C GLN A 309 -5.98 -8.35 22.20
N ASP A 310 -4.96 -7.49 22.08
CA ASP A 310 -4.99 -6.15 22.66
C ASP A 310 -5.77 -5.18 21.77
N GLU A 311 -6.85 -4.63 22.31
CA GLU A 311 -7.70 -3.67 21.60
C GLU A 311 -6.96 -2.36 21.29
N ALA A 312 -6.06 -1.91 22.17
CA ALA A 312 -5.28 -0.70 21.89
C ALA A 312 -4.34 -0.90 20.69
N GLU A 313 -3.74 -2.09 20.56
CA GLU A 313 -2.96 -2.46 19.39
C GLU A 313 -3.82 -2.61 18.12
N LYS A 314 -5.01 -3.21 18.20
CA LYS A 314 -5.95 -3.27 17.07
C LYS A 314 -6.35 -1.86 16.59
N GLN A 315 -6.64 -0.95 17.51
CA GLN A 315 -6.96 0.45 17.18
C GLN A 315 -5.77 1.15 16.53
N ARG A 316 -4.55 0.92 17.03
CA ARG A 316 -3.33 1.47 16.45
C ARG A 316 -3.05 0.93 15.04
N ASN A 317 -3.44 -0.31 14.76
CA ASN A 317 -3.11 -0.97 13.50
C ASN A 317 -4.26 -0.97 12.47
N LEU A 318 -5.41 -0.39 12.80
CA LEU A 318 -6.44 -0.07 11.80
C LEU A 318 -5.97 1.11 10.94
N VAL A 319 -6.07 0.95 9.62
CA VAL A 319 -5.82 1.98 8.62
C VAL A 319 -7.05 2.13 7.75
N LEU A 320 -7.55 3.36 7.66
CA LEU A 320 -8.73 3.72 6.89
C LEU A 320 -8.33 4.66 5.76
N LEU A 321 -8.65 4.29 4.52
CA LEU A 321 -8.36 5.04 3.32
C LEU A 321 -9.64 5.38 2.57
N TRP A 322 -9.65 6.53 1.92
CA TRP A 322 -10.68 6.96 0.99
C TRP A 322 -10.12 6.92 -0.42
N TYR A 323 -10.73 6.12 -1.28
CA TYR A 323 -10.40 6.10 -2.70
C TYR A 323 -11.40 6.96 -3.46
N LYS A 324 -10.87 7.88 -4.26
CA LYS A 324 -11.57 8.56 -5.35
C LYS A 324 -10.79 8.30 -6.64
N PRO A 325 -11.38 8.52 -7.83
CA PRO A 325 -10.69 8.24 -9.09
C PRO A 325 -9.25 8.76 -9.08
N TRP A 326 -8.30 7.83 -9.21
CA TRP A 326 -6.85 8.09 -9.28
C TRP A 326 -6.17 8.68 -8.04
N HIS A 327 -6.85 8.74 -6.88
CA HIS A 327 -6.25 9.33 -5.68
C HIS A 327 -6.71 8.67 -4.38
N TYR A 328 -5.76 8.47 -3.48
CA TYR A 328 -6.02 7.95 -2.14
C TYR A 328 -5.82 9.04 -1.10
N GLN A 329 -6.78 9.14 -0.18
CA GLN A 329 -6.73 10.02 0.98
C GLN A 329 -6.78 9.17 2.25
N CYS A 330 -6.22 9.64 3.36
CA CYS A 330 -6.44 8.96 4.64
C CYS A 330 -7.74 9.45 5.26
N LEU A 331 -8.45 8.57 5.96
CA LEU A 331 -9.56 8.98 6.80
C LEU A 331 -9.06 9.34 8.20
N VAL A 332 -9.54 10.46 8.70
CA VAL A 332 -9.21 11.03 10.02
C VAL A 332 -10.49 11.42 10.74
N CYS A 333 -10.40 11.62 12.06
CA CYS A 333 -11.51 12.19 12.82
C CYS A 333 -11.84 13.60 12.28
N ASP A 334 -13.13 13.94 12.26
CA ASP A 334 -13.62 15.27 11.89
C ASP A 334 -13.45 16.26 13.04
N ASP A 335 -12.21 16.38 13.51
CA ASP A 335 -11.77 17.41 14.44
C ASP A 335 -10.79 18.37 13.75
N GLU A 336 -10.45 19.45 14.45
CA GLU A 336 -9.55 20.50 13.96
C GLU A 336 -8.16 19.96 13.59
N LEU A 337 -7.71 18.88 14.24
CA LEU A 337 -6.36 18.34 14.09
C LEU A 337 -6.30 17.21 13.04
N GLY A 338 -7.44 16.68 12.60
CA GLY A 338 -7.49 15.46 11.81
C GLY A 338 -6.90 14.29 12.59
N SER A 339 -7.37 14.09 13.83
CA SER A 339 -6.85 13.06 14.72
C SER A 339 -6.91 11.67 14.11
N LYS A 340 -6.03 10.79 14.60
CA LYS A 340 -6.07 9.39 14.19
C LYS A 340 -7.36 8.76 14.69
N VAL A 341 -8.00 7.97 13.82
CA VAL A 341 -9.16 7.17 14.19
C VAL A 341 -8.77 6.13 15.25
N ALA A 342 -9.44 6.17 16.40
CA ALA A 342 -9.19 5.28 17.54
C ALA A 342 -10.32 4.23 17.66
N MET A 343 -10.42 3.33 16.67
CA MET A 343 -11.37 2.22 16.67
C MET A 343 -10.72 0.95 16.11
N SER A 344 -11.20 -0.22 16.53
CA SER A 344 -10.78 -1.51 15.96
C SER A 344 -11.54 -1.80 14.67
N TYR A 345 -11.05 -2.74 13.87
CA TYR A 345 -11.75 -3.18 12.66
C TYR A 345 -13.15 -3.70 12.98
N GLU A 346 -13.32 -4.45 14.06
CA GLU A 346 -14.61 -4.99 14.48
C GLU A 346 -15.61 -3.88 14.78
N SER A 347 -15.16 -2.83 15.50
CA SER A 347 -15.99 -1.65 15.75
C SER A 347 -16.37 -0.92 14.45
N PHE A 348 -15.44 -0.84 13.50
CA PHE A 348 -15.69 -0.23 12.20
C PHE A 348 -16.66 -1.07 11.36
N LYS A 349 -16.53 -2.40 11.36
CA LYS A 349 -17.41 -3.36 10.70
C LYS A 349 -18.85 -3.27 11.23
N ASP A 350 -19.02 -3.09 12.53
CA ASP A 350 -20.33 -2.85 13.14
C ASP A 350 -20.96 -1.55 12.64
N LEU A 351 -20.16 -0.48 12.49
CA LEU A 351 -20.62 0.78 11.88
C LEU A 351 -21.04 0.59 10.42
N LEU A 352 -20.24 -0.12 9.61
CA LEU A 352 -20.59 -0.42 8.23
C LEU A 352 -21.92 -1.17 8.13
N THR A 353 -22.08 -2.22 8.94
CA THR A 353 -23.31 -3.04 9.00
C THR A 353 -24.51 -2.20 9.42
N LYS A 354 -24.36 -1.37 10.46
CA LYS A 354 -25.42 -0.49 10.96
C LYS A 354 -25.89 0.52 9.91
N HIS A 355 -24.98 1.01 9.06
CA HIS A 355 -25.29 1.97 8.00
C HIS A 355 -25.64 1.30 6.66
N GLY A 356 -25.67 -0.04 6.59
CA GLY A 356 -25.97 -0.76 5.35
C GLY A 356 -24.88 -0.61 4.28
N VAL A 357 -23.65 -0.29 4.67
CA VAL A 357 -22.52 -0.17 3.75
C VAL A 357 -21.96 -1.56 3.47
N VAL A 358 -21.92 -1.93 2.18
CA VAL A 358 -21.35 -3.21 1.74
C VAL A 358 -19.84 -3.20 1.95
N TYR A 359 -19.30 -4.28 2.50
CA TYR A 359 -17.87 -4.47 2.63
C TYR A 359 -17.45 -5.85 2.14
N ILE A 360 -16.28 -5.90 1.50
CA ILE A 360 -15.69 -7.10 0.91
C ILE A 360 -14.42 -7.42 1.69
N GLU A 361 -14.50 -8.43 2.55
CA GLU A 361 -13.32 -8.98 3.21
C GLU A 361 -12.59 -9.86 2.20
N THR A 362 -11.38 -9.44 1.79
CA THR A 362 -10.52 -10.25 0.93
C THR A 362 -9.88 -11.35 1.78
N LEU A 363 -10.69 -12.33 2.17
CA LEU A 363 -10.29 -13.55 2.85
C LEU A 363 -9.85 -14.56 1.78
N GLU A 364 -8.62 -15.05 1.94
CA GLU A 364 -8.03 -16.23 1.28
C GLU A 364 -8.10 -16.30 -0.25
#